data_AF-A0A9J6D1G4-F1
#
_entry.id   AF-A0A9J6D1G4-F1
#
_cell.length_a   1.000
_cell.length_b   1.000
_cell.length_c   1.000
_cell.angle_alpha   90.00
_cell.angle_beta   90.00
_cell.angle_gamma   90.00
#
_symmetry.space_group_name_H-M   'P 1'
#
loop_
_entity.id
_entity.type
_entity.pdbx_description
1 polymer ?
#
loop_
_entity_poly.entity_id
_entity_poly.type
_entity_poly.pdbx_seq_one_letter_code
_entity_poly.pdbx_strand_id
1 'polypeptide(L)'
;MADSGGRFVYRVCGFGSLVDCKMVEFLREPDALFVCSWCSIVTENKMKLLSCGHIICEECACQISVEKCLVDGKTVSRTIEVKWQPYGTYKRGIASEKVRCVNAMLGCEYEEELDQLDHHLRYECTFHIVACARCRSGVPYKSLITHFPTCKIESQASSSSSAAKYLLEDFVNARKELDHALESTDSDGVHCELRKAVTSASKMFARLQAQLAMVRTSLLDGTLAPESL
;
A
#
# COMPACT_ATOMS: atom_id res chain seq x y z
N MET A 1 -12.64 10.07 32.62
CA MET A 1 -12.13 8.76 32.16
C MET A 1 -11.21 9.04 30.98
N ALA A 2 -10.01 8.47 30.96
CA ALA A 2 -9.12 8.63 29.81
C ALA A 2 -9.51 7.58 28.75
N ASP A 3 -9.82 8.03 27.55
CA ASP A 3 -10.06 7.15 26.42
C ASP A 3 -8.71 6.58 25.94
N SER A 4 -8.50 5.28 26.10
CA SER A 4 -7.35 4.56 25.56
C SER A 4 -7.62 4.17 24.09
N GLY A 5 -7.99 5.17 23.28
CA GLY A 5 -8.38 5.00 21.89
C GLY A 5 -7.23 4.47 21.03
N GLY A 6 -7.30 3.19 20.68
CA GLY A 6 -6.39 2.57 19.72
C GLY A 6 -6.58 3.19 18.33
N ARG A 7 -5.48 3.40 17.58
CA ARG A 7 -5.57 3.83 16.17
C ARG A 7 -5.82 2.61 15.29
N PHE A 8 -7.04 2.51 14.77
CA PHE A 8 -7.52 1.39 13.95
C PHE A 8 -7.03 1.53 12.50
N VAL A 9 -5.74 1.27 12.25
CA VAL A 9 -5.09 1.49 10.94
C VAL A 9 -4.89 0.18 10.19
N TYR A 10 -5.60 -0.01 9.08
CA TYR A 10 -5.57 -1.24 8.28
C TYR A 10 -5.20 -0.97 6.82
N ARG A 11 -4.72 -2.01 6.13
CA ARG A 11 -4.59 -1.99 4.66
C ARG A 11 -5.95 -2.31 4.04
N VAL A 12 -6.40 -1.50 3.10
CA VAL A 12 -7.71 -1.68 2.44
C VAL A 12 -7.57 -2.13 0.98
N CYS A 13 -8.59 -2.83 0.46
CA CYS A 13 -8.69 -3.27 -0.93
C CYS A 13 -10.15 -3.43 -1.38
N GLY A 14 -10.47 -3.02 -2.62
CA GLY A 14 -11.82 -3.04 -3.20
C GLY A 14 -12.51 -1.67 -3.23
N PHE A 15 -11.87 -0.60 -2.73
CA PHE A 15 -12.51 0.69 -2.49
C PHE A 15 -12.06 1.80 -3.46
N GLY A 16 -11.39 1.42 -4.56
CA GLY A 16 -11.02 2.32 -5.65
C GLY A 16 -9.51 2.60 -5.70
N SER A 17 -9.01 2.89 -6.90
CA SER A 17 -7.57 2.86 -7.21
C SER A 17 -6.71 3.92 -6.52
N LEU A 18 -7.31 4.95 -5.90
CA LEU A 18 -6.61 5.90 -5.04
C LEU A 18 -6.69 5.53 -3.54
N VAL A 19 -7.39 4.47 -3.16
CA VAL A 19 -7.56 3.98 -1.78
C VAL A 19 -6.94 2.60 -1.61
N ASP A 20 -7.07 1.73 -2.62
CA ASP A 20 -6.54 0.37 -2.61
C ASP A 20 -5.04 0.32 -2.29
N CYS A 21 -4.65 -0.68 -1.49
CA CYS A 21 -3.29 -0.87 -0.99
C CYS A 21 -2.71 0.29 -0.15
N LYS A 22 -3.52 1.26 0.28
CA LYS A 22 -3.11 2.24 1.30
C LYS A 22 -3.44 1.75 2.71
N MET A 23 -2.73 2.33 3.68
CA MET A 23 -3.11 2.25 5.09
C MET A 23 -4.14 3.35 5.37
N VAL A 24 -5.30 2.97 5.90
CA VAL A 24 -6.43 3.86 6.22
C VAL A 24 -6.74 3.73 7.70
N GLU A 25 -6.98 4.87 8.38
CA GLU A 25 -7.37 4.91 9.79
C GLU A 25 -8.90 4.98 9.90
N PHE A 26 -9.49 3.97 10.53
CA PHE A 26 -10.90 3.93 10.86
C PHE A 26 -11.16 4.65 12.19
N LEU A 27 -12.30 5.32 12.33
CA LEU A 27 -12.67 6.00 13.58
C LEU A 27 -13.13 5.04 14.68
N ARG A 28 -13.37 3.76 14.33
CA ARG A 28 -13.75 2.65 15.20
C ARG A 28 -13.09 1.37 14.68
N GLU A 29 -12.96 0.35 15.51
CA GLU A 29 -12.43 -0.94 15.05
C GLU A 29 -13.36 -1.55 13.99
N PRO A 30 -12.86 -1.94 12.80
CA PRO A 30 -13.62 -2.73 11.84
C PRO A 30 -14.05 -4.05 12.46
N ASP A 31 -15.27 -4.48 12.14
CA ASP A 31 -15.72 -5.83 12.47
C ASP A 31 -14.76 -6.86 11.84
N ALA A 32 -14.23 -7.77 12.66
CA ALA A 32 -13.28 -8.80 12.26
C ALA A 32 -13.81 -9.69 11.12
N LEU A 33 -15.13 -9.73 10.91
CA LEU A 33 -15.77 -10.30 9.72
C LEU A 33 -15.19 -9.76 8.39
N PHE A 34 -14.82 -8.48 8.33
CA PHE A 34 -14.25 -7.81 7.14
C PHE A 34 -12.71 -7.82 7.10
N VAL A 35 -12.04 -8.40 8.10
CA VAL A 35 -10.57 -8.44 8.21
C VAL A 35 -10.06 -9.84 7.85
N CYS A 36 -9.26 -9.96 6.79
CA CYS A 36 -8.66 -11.24 6.42
C CYS A 36 -7.68 -11.73 7.50
N SER A 37 -7.98 -12.86 8.13
CA SER A 37 -7.20 -13.47 9.23
C SER A 37 -5.78 -13.90 8.84
N TRP A 38 -5.42 -13.91 7.55
CA TRP A 38 -4.07 -14.28 7.07
C TRP A 38 -3.21 -13.07 6.66
N CYS A 39 -3.80 -12.03 6.06
CA CYS A 39 -3.05 -10.86 5.56
C CYS A 39 -3.41 -9.53 6.23
N SER A 40 -4.38 -9.52 7.17
CA SER A 40 -4.91 -8.33 7.86
C SER A 40 -5.45 -7.22 6.93
N ILE A 41 -5.76 -7.56 5.67
CA ILE A 41 -6.40 -6.65 4.72
C ILE A 41 -7.90 -6.58 5.03
N VAL A 42 -8.42 -5.36 5.08
CA VAL A 42 -9.85 -5.04 5.12
C VAL A 42 -10.37 -4.93 3.68
N THR A 43 -11.46 -5.61 3.36
CA THR A 43 -11.99 -5.62 1.97
C THR A 43 -13.50 -5.84 1.89
N GLU A 44 -14.13 -5.24 0.87
CA GLU A 44 -15.49 -5.58 0.44
C GLU A 44 -15.54 -6.84 -0.46
N ASN A 45 -14.37 -7.32 -0.94
CA ASN A 45 -14.27 -8.54 -1.72
C ASN A 45 -14.83 -9.75 -0.94
N LYS A 46 -15.14 -10.80 -1.69
CA LYS A 46 -15.63 -12.07 -1.13
C LYS A 46 -14.66 -12.62 -0.08
N MET A 47 -15.22 -12.96 1.06
CA MET A 47 -14.52 -13.66 2.12
C MET A 47 -14.90 -15.15 2.11
N LYS A 48 -14.02 -16.00 2.66
CA LYS A 48 -14.31 -17.42 2.89
C LYS A 48 -14.09 -17.75 4.36
N LEU A 49 -15.11 -18.31 5.00
CA LEU A 49 -15.04 -18.86 6.34
C LEU A 49 -14.43 -20.26 6.26
N LEU A 50 -13.34 -20.48 6.98
CA LEU A 50 -12.69 -21.77 7.12
C LEU A 50 -13.40 -22.61 8.19
N SER A 51 -13.35 -23.93 8.06
CA SER A 51 -13.85 -24.88 9.06
C SER A 51 -13.25 -24.74 10.48
N CYS A 52 -12.17 -23.98 10.65
CA CYS A 52 -11.59 -23.62 11.95
C CYS A 52 -12.13 -22.31 12.56
N GLY A 53 -13.04 -21.59 11.89
CA GLY A 53 -13.63 -20.32 12.34
C GLY A 53 -12.97 -19.04 11.81
N HIS A 54 -11.77 -19.13 11.24
CA HIS A 54 -11.05 -18.00 10.65
C HIS A 54 -11.64 -17.58 9.29
N ILE A 55 -11.56 -16.29 8.96
CA ILE A 55 -12.12 -15.71 7.73
C ILE A 55 -10.99 -15.16 6.87
N ILE A 56 -10.98 -15.45 5.57
CA ILE A 56 -9.91 -15.02 4.64
C ILE A 56 -10.47 -14.45 3.34
N CYS A 57 -9.75 -13.51 2.72
CA CYS A 57 -10.14 -12.93 1.43
C CYS A 57 -9.93 -13.92 0.26
N GLU A 58 -10.58 -13.66 -0.87
CA GLU A 58 -10.52 -14.53 -2.04
C GLU A 58 -9.09 -14.71 -2.59
N GLU A 59 -8.24 -13.68 -2.53
CA GLU A 59 -6.85 -13.72 -3.01
C GLU A 59 -5.97 -14.62 -2.13
N CYS A 60 -6.20 -14.65 -0.81
CA CYS A 60 -5.60 -15.62 0.10
C CYS A 60 -6.18 -17.03 -0.14
N ALA A 61 -7.48 -17.13 -0.41
CA ALA A 61 -8.13 -18.40 -0.67
C ALA A 61 -7.76 -19.05 -2.01
N CYS A 62 -7.32 -18.27 -3.00
CA CYS A 62 -6.76 -18.78 -4.26
C CYS A 62 -5.32 -19.31 -4.11
N GLN A 63 -4.66 -19.05 -2.97
CA GLN A 63 -3.35 -19.60 -2.61
C GLN A 63 -3.47 -20.91 -1.79
N ILE A 64 -4.67 -21.49 -1.67
CA ILE A 64 -4.90 -22.77 -0.99
C ILE A 64 -4.42 -23.95 -1.88
N SER A 65 -3.10 -24.12 -1.95
CA SER A 65 -2.49 -25.45 -1.89
C SER A 65 -2.28 -25.92 -0.45
N VAL A 66 -2.54 -25.04 0.53
CA VAL A 66 -2.33 -25.27 1.95
C VAL A 66 -3.57 -25.92 2.58
N GLU A 67 -3.52 -27.22 2.83
CA GLU A 67 -4.59 -27.98 3.51
C GLU A 67 -4.85 -27.52 4.97
N LYS A 68 -4.14 -26.51 5.48
CA LYS A 68 -4.14 -26.07 6.88
C LYS A 68 -4.30 -24.56 6.99
N CYS A 69 -4.98 -24.10 8.04
CA CYS A 69 -5.08 -22.68 8.36
C CYS A 69 -3.72 -22.13 8.81
N LEU A 70 -3.32 -20.97 8.29
CA LEU A 70 -2.06 -20.32 8.67
C LEU A 70 -2.05 -19.75 10.11
N VAL A 71 -3.22 -19.61 10.75
CA VAL A 71 -3.35 -19.05 12.11
C VAL A 71 -3.21 -20.13 13.20
N ASP A 72 -3.81 -21.30 13.01
CA ASP A 72 -3.91 -22.34 14.05
C ASP A 72 -3.49 -23.75 13.59
N GLY A 73 -3.03 -23.90 12.34
CA GLY A 73 -2.54 -25.16 11.77
C GLY A 73 -3.61 -26.24 11.54
N LYS A 74 -4.90 -25.98 11.83
CA LYS A 74 -5.98 -26.97 11.68
C LYS A 74 -6.29 -27.24 10.21
N THR A 75 -6.64 -28.48 9.89
CA THR A 75 -7.00 -28.90 8.53
C THR A 75 -8.25 -28.19 8.02
N VAL A 76 -8.17 -27.59 6.84
CA VAL A 76 -9.27 -26.91 6.15
C VAL A 76 -10.07 -27.95 5.36
N SER A 77 -10.98 -28.65 6.03
CA SER A 77 -11.78 -29.71 5.42
C SER A 77 -12.90 -29.21 4.49
N ARG A 78 -13.42 -28.00 4.78
CA ARG A 78 -14.37 -27.24 3.94
C ARG A 78 -14.14 -25.74 4.13
N THR A 79 -14.54 -24.96 3.12
CA THR A 79 -14.69 -23.50 3.17
C THR A 79 -16.10 -23.10 2.77
N ILE A 80 -16.64 -22.04 3.37
CA ILE A 80 -17.95 -21.47 3.01
C ILE A 80 -17.71 -20.07 2.44
N GLU A 81 -18.27 -19.77 1.26
CA GLU A 81 -18.23 -18.42 0.67
C GLU A 81 -19.12 -17.48 1.51
N VAL A 82 -18.51 -16.55 2.24
CA VAL A 82 -19.21 -15.52 3.02
C VAL A 82 -19.52 -14.37 2.06
N LYS A 83 -20.75 -14.35 1.55
CA LYS A 83 -21.28 -13.22 0.79
C LYS A 83 -21.87 -12.21 1.76
N TRP A 84 -21.37 -10.98 1.70
CA TRP A 84 -21.94 -9.83 2.41
C TRP A 84 -23.26 -9.38 1.76
N GLN A 85 -24.28 -10.24 1.81
CA GLN A 85 -25.62 -9.91 1.33
C GLN A 85 -26.35 -9.07 2.40
N PRO A 86 -26.89 -7.88 2.05
CA PRO A 86 -27.57 -7.01 3.00
C PRO A 86 -28.98 -7.54 3.34
N TYR A 87 -29.04 -8.56 4.18
CA TYR A 87 -30.29 -9.09 4.74
C TYR A 87 -30.63 -8.44 6.09
N GLY A 88 -31.73 -7.67 6.12
CA GLY A 88 -32.31 -7.13 7.35
C GLY A 88 -31.70 -5.80 7.83
N THR A 89 -31.57 -5.66 9.15
CA THR A 89 -31.14 -4.42 9.81
C THR A 89 -29.63 -4.19 9.78
N TYR A 90 -28.82 -5.16 9.35
CA TYR A 90 -27.37 -5.03 9.18
C TYR A 90 -27.04 -4.26 7.87
N LYS A 91 -27.51 -3.01 7.80
CA LYS A 91 -27.43 -2.16 6.60
C LYS A 91 -26.06 -1.51 6.36
N ARG A 92 -25.15 -1.56 7.32
CA ARG A 92 -23.80 -0.98 7.20
C ARG A 92 -22.77 -2.10 7.04
N GLY A 93 -22.31 -2.28 5.81
CA GLY A 93 -21.07 -3.01 5.53
C GLY A 93 -19.85 -2.11 5.67
N ILE A 94 -18.66 -2.69 5.53
CA ILE A 94 -17.38 -2.00 5.71
C ILE A 94 -17.19 -0.72 4.87
N ALA A 95 -17.79 -0.67 3.68
CA ALA A 95 -17.86 0.52 2.82
C ALA A 95 -18.39 1.78 3.54
N SER A 96 -19.34 1.60 4.47
CA SER A 96 -20.01 2.66 5.23
C SER A 96 -19.40 2.93 6.61
N GLU A 97 -18.22 2.36 6.91
CA GLU A 97 -17.48 2.72 8.12
C GLU A 97 -16.69 4.02 7.92
N LYS A 98 -16.67 4.87 8.95
CA LYS A 98 -16.03 6.19 8.89
C LYS A 98 -14.51 6.08 9.00
N VAL A 99 -13.81 6.76 8.12
CA VAL A 99 -12.34 6.75 8.02
C VAL A 99 -11.76 8.16 7.90
N ARG A 100 -10.56 8.35 8.45
CA ARG A 100 -9.75 9.55 8.16
C ARG A 100 -9.17 9.46 6.76
N CYS A 101 -9.11 10.58 6.06
CA CYS A 101 -8.36 10.67 4.81
C CYS A 101 -6.88 10.32 5.02
N VAL A 102 -6.25 9.61 4.06
CA VAL A 102 -4.82 9.23 4.12
C VAL A 102 -3.86 10.44 4.19
N ASN A 103 -4.35 11.64 3.86
CA ASN A 103 -3.64 12.91 3.98
C ASN A 103 -3.95 13.67 5.29
N ALA A 104 -4.59 13.04 6.29
CA ALA A 104 -4.94 13.70 7.57
C ALA A 104 -3.72 14.27 8.31
N MET A 105 -2.58 13.57 8.27
CA MET A 105 -1.30 14.06 8.81
C MET A 105 -0.75 15.32 8.11
N LEU A 106 -1.32 15.72 6.96
CA LEU A 106 -1.02 16.96 6.23
C LEU A 106 -2.05 18.08 6.51
N GLY A 107 -3.05 17.83 7.35
CA GLY A 107 -4.13 18.77 7.69
C GLY A 107 -5.47 18.50 7.00
N CYS A 108 -5.69 17.32 6.41
CA CYS A 108 -6.96 16.98 5.78
C CYS A 108 -8.00 16.49 6.81
N GLU A 109 -9.06 17.27 7.02
CA GLU A 109 -10.10 17.08 8.05
C GLU A 109 -11.26 16.15 7.63
N TYR A 110 -11.08 15.36 6.56
CA TYR A 110 -12.10 14.44 6.06
C TYR A 110 -12.21 13.20 6.96
N GLU A 111 -13.44 12.91 7.43
CA GLU A 111 -13.80 11.86 8.40
C GLU A 111 -15.14 11.16 8.04
N GLU A 112 -15.32 10.80 6.76
CA GLU A 112 -16.56 10.22 6.21
C GLU A 112 -16.40 8.75 5.77
N GLU A 113 -17.42 8.19 5.10
CA GLU A 113 -17.52 6.76 4.74
C GLU A 113 -16.43 6.30 3.75
N LEU A 114 -15.90 5.09 3.96
CA LEU A 114 -14.76 4.53 3.22
C LEU A 114 -14.96 4.48 1.69
N ASP A 115 -16.18 4.23 1.20
CA ASP A 115 -16.46 4.20 -0.24
C ASP A 115 -16.38 5.59 -0.90
N GLN A 116 -16.60 6.67 -0.15
CA GLN A 116 -16.45 8.04 -0.63
C GLN A 116 -14.97 8.50 -0.66
N LEU A 117 -14.04 7.75 -0.04
CA LEU A 117 -12.65 8.20 0.09
C LEU A 117 -11.91 8.25 -1.26
N ASP A 118 -12.22 7.38 -2.22
CA ASP A 118 -11.62 7.43 -3.57
C ASP A 118 -12.14 8.63 -4.38
N HIS A 119 -13.41 9.01 -4.19
CA HIS A 119 -13.97 10.25 -4.74
C HIS A 119 -13.26 11.48 -4.14
N HIS A 120 -13.20 11.54 -2.81
CA HIS A 120 -12.51 12.61 -2.07
C HIS A 120 -11.07 12.78 -2.54
N LEU A 121 -10.30 11.69 -2.63
CA LEU A 121 -8.90 11.72 -3.06
C LEU A 121 -8.72 12.09 -4.54
N ARG A 122 -9.72 11.87 -5.41
CA ARG A 122 -9.66 12.24 -6.83
C ARG A 122 -10.06 13.68 -7.12
N TYR A 123 -11.04 14.22 -6.39
CA TYR A 123 -11.71 15.48 -6.78
C TYR A 123 -11.66 16.59 -5.73
N GLU A 124 -11.52 16.28 -4.44
CA GLU A 124 -11.70 17.24 -3.35
C GLU A 124 -10.42 17.51 -2.54
N CYS A 125 -9.57 16.49 -2.41
CA CYS A 125 -8.46 16.48 -1.46
C CYS A 125 -7.32 17.40 -1.88
N THR A 126 -7.41 18.69 -1.54
CA THR A 126 -6.35 19.70 -1.78
C THR A 126 -5.04 19.44 -1.02
N PHE A 127 -4.99 18.42 -0.16
CA PHE A 127 -3.79 18.02 0.60
C PHE A 127 -2.94 16.94 -0.09
N HIS A 128 -3.31 16.49 -1.29
CA HIS A 128 -2.45 15.58 -2.07
C HIS A 128 -1.08 16.23 -2.37
N ILE A 129 -0.03 15.42 -2.37
CA ILE A 129 1.34 15.87 -2.63
C ILE A 129 1.56 16.03 -4.14
N VAL A 130 2.12 17.17 -4.55
CA VAL A 130 2.55 17.48 -5.91
C VAL A 130 4.02 17.93 -5.92
N ALA A 131 4.74 17.64 -7.01
CA ALA A 131 6.12 18.08 -7.16
C ALA A 131 6.18 19.58 -7.55
N CYS A 132 6.82 20.42 -6.74
CA CYS A 132 7.02 21.82 -7.07
C CYS A 132 7.84 21.98 -8.36
N ALA A 133 7.34 22.78 -9.32
CA ALA A 133 8.00 22.93 -10.61
C ALA A 133 9.40 23.60 -10.55
N ARG A 134 9.70 24.33 -9.46
CA ARG A 134 10.99 25.03 -9.25
C ARG A 134 12.05 24.15 -8.59
N CYS A 135 11.75 23.56 -7.43
CA CYS A 135 12.72 22.79 -6.62
C CYS A 135 12.49 21.26 -6.64
N ARG A 136 11.43 20.78 -7.27
CA ARG A 136 11.02 19.35 -7.33
C ARG A 136 10.66 18.69 -5.99
N SER A 137 10.73 19.40 -4.86
CA SER A 137 10.21 18.92 -3.57
C SER A 137 8.72 18.56 -3.64
N GLY A 138 8.29 17.58 -2.85
CA GLY A 138 6.89 17.23 -2.68
C GLY A 138 6.21 18.21 -1.71
N VAL A 139 5.17 18.91 -2.18
CA VAL A 139 4.44 19.92 -1.42
C VAL A 139 2.94 19.60 -1.49
N PRO A 140 2.15 19.74 -0.40
CA PRO A 140 0.70 19.64 -0.48
C PRO A 140 0.15 20.70 -1.44
N TYR A 141 -0.78 20.33 -2.33
CA TYR A 141 -1.30 21.24 -3.36
C TYR A 141 -1.84 22.57 -2.78
N LYS A 142 -2.59 22.50 -1.66
CA LYS A 142 -3.08 23.65 -0.89
C LYS A 142 -1.98 24.62 -0.44
N SER A 143 -0.76 24.12 -0.25
CA SER A 143 0.41 24.88 0.19
C SER A 143 1.29 25.41 -0.95
N LEU A 144 1.00 25.10 -2.22
CA LEU A 144 1.80 25.59 -3.34
C LEU A 144 1.84 27.12 -3.42
N ILE A 145 0.73 27.81 -3.12
CA ILE A 145 0.63 29.27 -3.22
C ILE A 145 1.51 29.98 -2.20
N THR A 146 1.67 29.42 -0.99
CA THR A 146 2.57 29.96 0.05
C THR A 146 4.01 29.49 -0.11
N HIS A 147 4.22 28.28 -0.67
CA HIS A 147 5.53 27.76 -1.02
C HIS A 147 6.19 28.52 -2.17
N PHE A 148 5.49 28.76 -3.29
CA PHE A 148 6.11 29.32 -4.51
C PHE A 148 6.88 30.64 -4.32
N PRO A 149 6.39 31.64 -3.56
CA PRO A 149 7.13 32.88 -3.29
C PRO A 149 8.40 32.69 -2.47
N THR A 150 8.44 31.69 -1.59
CA THR A 150 9.60 31.37 -0.73
C THR A 150 10.50 30.27 -1.32
N CYS A 151 10.02 29.56 -2.35
CA CYS A 151 10.70 28.46 -3.03
C CYS A 151 11.98 28.93 -3.72
N LYS A 152 13.11 28.67 -3.07
CA LYS A 152 14.43 28.73 -3.68
C LYS A 152 14.59 27.55 -4.66
N ILE A 153 15.34 27.75 -5.74
CA ILE A 153 15.81 26.64 -6.56
C ILE A 153 17.00 26.04 -5.83
N GLU A 154 16.87 24.80 -5.37
CA GLU A 154 18.03 24.01 -5.01
C GLU A 154 18.79 23.68 -6.29
N SER A 155 20.00 24.21 -6.43
CA SER A 155 20.91 23.82 -7.50
C SER A 155 21.29 22.36 -7.31
N GLN A 156 20.67 21.45 -8.08
CA GLN A 156 20.96 20.01 -8.02
C GLN A 156 22.32 19.67 -8.66
N ALA A 157 23.38 20.19 -8.07
CA ALA A 157 24.75 19.71 -8.25
C ALA A 157 24.87 18.32 -7.59
N SER A 158 24.52 17.29 -8.37
CA SER A 158 24.99 15.90 -8.20
C SER A 158 24.83 15.24 -6.82
N SER A 159 23.62 14.76 -6.51
CA SER A 159 23.41 13.61 -5.60
C SER A 159 22.56 12.49 -6.22
N SER A 160 21.68 12.82 -7.18
CA SER A 160 20.74 11.89 -7.80
C SER A 160 21.34 10.93 -8.84
N SER A 161 22.52 11.21 -9.40
CA SER A 161 23.04 10.48 -10.57
C SER A 161 23.47 9.03 -10.27
N SER A 162 24.10 8.76 -9.13
CA SER A 162 24.55 7.42 -8.75
C SER A 162 23.39 6.55 -8.28
N ALA A 163 22.55 7.04 -7.36
CA ALA A 163 21.37 6.34 -6.90
C ALA A 163 20.43 5.96 -8.06
N ALA A 164 20.08 6.91 -8.94
CA ALA A 164 19.20 6.63 -10.07
C ALA A 164 19.79 5.62 -11.08
N LYS A 165 21.11 5.53 -11.21
CA LYS A 165 21.77 4.48 -12.01
C LYS A 165 21.56 3.09 -11.40
N TYR A 166 21.80 2.93 -10.08
CA TYR A 166 21.56 1.65 -9.41
C TYR A 166 20.08 1.23 -9.47
N LEU A 167 19.13 2.16 -9.28
CA LEU A 167 17.69 1.87 -9.45
C LEU A 167 17.39 1.36 -10.88
N LEU A 168 17.93 2.03 -11.91
CA LEU A 168 17.72 1.66 -13.31
C LEU A 168 18.39 0.32 -13.67
N GLU A 169 19.56 0.04 -13.10
CA GLU A 169 20.33 -1.19 -13.32
C GLU A 169 19.66 -2.41 -12.68
N ASP A 170 19.14 -2.28 -11.44
CA ASP A 170 18.30 -3.30 -10.80
C ASP A 170 17.03 -3.58 -11.64
N PHE A 171 16.36 -2.54 -12.19
CA PHE A 171 15.21 -2.74 -13.09
C PHE A 171 15.58 -3.45 -14.40
N VAL A 172 16.71 -3.10 -15.02
CA VAL A 172 17.19 -3.75 -16.25
C VAL A 172 17.57 -5.21 -16.00
N ASN A 173 18.15 -5.53 -14.83
CA ASN A 173 18.52 -6.89 -14.48
C ASN A 173 17.31 -7.74 -14.09
N ALA A 174 16.36 -7.20 -13.31
CA ALA A 174 15.08 -7.86 -13.03
C ALA A 174 14.30 -8.22 -14.31
N ARG A 175 14.34 -7.36 -15.34
CA ARG A 175 13.73 -7.68 -16.64
C ARG A 175 14.45 -8.84 -17.34
N LYS A 176 15.79 -8.79 -17.45
CA LYS A 176 16.59 -9.88 -18.07
C LYS A 176 16.36 -11.24 -17.40
N GLU A 177 16.24 -11.27 -16.06
CA GLU A 177 15.97 -12.51 -15.32
C GLU A 177 14.58 -13.09 -15.62
N LEU A 178 13.58 -12.23 -15.87
CA LEU A 178 12.25 -12.65 -16.33
C LEU A 178 12.28 -13.08 -17.81
N ASP A 179 12.93 -12.31 -18.69
CA ASP A 179 13.07 -12.61 -20.11
C ASP A 179 13.72 -14.01 -20.30
N HIS A 180 14.85 -14.27 -19.62
CA HIS A 180 15.54 -15.57 -19.65
C HIS A 180 14.68 -16.72 -19.10
N ALA A 181 13.91 -16.49 -18.02
CA ALA A 181 13.03 -17.51 -17.45
C ALA A 181 11.79 -17.81 -18.32
N LEU A 182 11.46 -16.92 -19.27
CA LEU A 182 10.44 -17.14 -20.31
C LEU A 182 11.01 -17.83 -21.57
N GLU A 183 12.33 -17.77 -21.79
CA GLU A 183 13.01 -18.46 -22.88
C GLU A 183 13.42 -19.90 -22.52
N SER A 184 13.72 -20.18 -21.24
CA SER A 184 14.20 -21.50 -20.77
C SER A 184 13.07 -22.53 -20.55
N THR A 185 12.17 -22.70 -21.52
CA THR A 185 10.93 -23.49 -21.34
C THR A 185 11.12 -25.00 -21.57
N ASP A 186 10.94 -25.78 -20.51
CA ASP A 186 10.51 -27.19 -20.58
C ASP A 186 9.61 -27.49 -19.36
N SER A 187 8.58 -28.35 -19.49
CA SER A 187 7.34 -28.18 -18.70
C SER A 187 7.49 -28.19 -17.17
N ASP A 188 8.29 -29.10 -16.61
CA ASP A 188 8.54 -29.18 -15.16
C ASP A 188 9.50 -28.07 -14.67
N GLY A 189 10.34 -27.52 -15.56
CA GLY A 189 11.29 -26.45 -15.26
C GLY A 189 10.64 -25.07 -15.11
N VAL A 190 9.56 -24.80 -15.85
CA VAL A 190 8.87 -23.50 -15.88
C VAL A 190 8.50 -23.00 -14.48
N HIS A 191 7.94 -23.87 -13.63
CA HIS A 191 7.55 -23.50 -12.26
C HIS A 191 8.72 -23.29 -11.29
N CYS A 192 9.94 -23.71 -11.65
CA CYS A 192 11.15 -23.52 -10.84
C CYS A 192 11.86 -22.21 -11.22
N GLU A 193 12.20 -22.02 -12.50
CA GLU A 193 12.96 -20.85 -12.95
C GLU A 193 12.12 -19.57 -12.88
N LEU A 194 10.84 -19.61 -13.29
CA LEU A 194 9.95 -18.44 -13.13
C LEU A 194 9.77 -18.06 -11.65
N ARG A 195 9.72 -19.05 -10.74
CA ARG A 195 9.64 -18.80 -9.29
C ARG A 195 10.93 -18.19 -8.75
N LYS A 196 12.10 -18.62 -9.24
CA LYS A 196 13.40 -17.99 -8.91
C LYS A 196 13.45 -16.55 -9.40
N ALA A 197 13.09 -16.30 -10.66
CA ALA A 197 13.07 -14.96 -11.25
C ALA A 197 12.10 -14.02 -10.49
N VAL A 198 10.87 -14.45 -10.22
CA VAL A 198 9.90 -13.68 -9.41
C VAL A 198 10.40 -13.43 -7.99
N THR A 199 11.06 -14.42 -7.36
CA THR A 199 11.67 -14.25 -6.02
C THR A 199 12.84 -13.26 -6.05
N SER A 200 13.63 -13.26 -7.13
CA SER A 200 14.76 -12.36 -7.34
C SER A 200 14.29 -10.92 -7.60
N ALA A 201 13.33 -10.74 -8.52
CA ALA A 201 12.66 -9.47 -8.76
C ALA A 201 12.00 -8.91 -7.49
N SER A 202 11.40 -9.76 -6.65
CA SER A 202 10.84 -9.35 -5.35
C SER A 202 11.92 -8.85 -4.36
N LYS A 203 13.09 -9.49 -4.34
CA LYS A 203 14.25 -9.05 -3.54
C LYS A 203 14.84 -7.73 -4.07
N MET A 204 14.93 -7.57 -5.39
CA MET A 204 15.31 -6.30 -6.01
C MET A 204 14.30 -5.21 -5.64
N PHE A 205 13.00 -5.44 -5.78
CA PHE A 205 11.96 -4.47 -5.39
C PHE A 205 12.03 -4.08 -3.91
N ALA A 206 12.33 -5.03 -3.01
CA ALA A 206 12.57 -4.73 -1.58
C ALA A 206 13.82 -3.85 -1.37
N ARG A 207 14.91 -4.05 -2.14
CA ARG A 207 16.08 -3.14 -2.15
C ARG A 207 15.72 -1.76 -2.67
N LEU A 208 14.97 -1.65 -3.76
CA LEU A 208 14.49 -0.38 -4.31
C LEU A 208 13.64 0.37 -3.27
N GLN A 209 12.74 -0.32 -2.56
CA GLN A 209 11.95 0.26 -1.47
C GLN A 209 12.84 0.72 -0.30
N ALA A 210 13.83 -0.07 0.11
CA ALA A 210 14.77 0.32 1.16
C ALA A 210 15.63 1.53 0.74
N GLN A 211 16.13 1.59 -0.50
CA GLN A 211 16.86 2.73 -1.04
C GLN A 211 15.99 3.98 -1.15
N LEU A 212 14.73 3.85 -1.58
CA LEU A 212 13.76 4.96 -1.57
C LEU A 212 13.46 5.45 -0.16
N ALA A 213 13.41 4.55 0.85
CA ALA A 213 13.29 4.92 2.25
C ALA A 213 14.57 5.62 2.79
N MET A 214 15.75 5.19 2.36
CA MET A 214 17.02 5.86 2.69
C MET A 214 17.12 7.25 2.05
N VAL A 215 16.75 7.41 0.77
CA VAL A 215 16.67 8.73 0.12
C VAL A 215 15.65 9.62 0.84
N ARG A 216 14.50 9.06 1.24
CA ARG A 216 13.46 9.76 2.01
C ARG A 216 13.91 10.18 3.41
N THR A 217 14.85 9.48 4.04
CA THR A 217 15.43 9.88 5.34
C THR A 217 16.59 10.85 5.18
N SER A 218 17.49 10.66 4.19
CA SER A 218 18.54 11.65 3.87
C SER A 218 17.97 13.02 3.46
N LEU A 219 16.77 13.06 2.87
CA LEU A 219 16.01 14.29 2.60
C LEU A 219 15.45 15.01 3.84
N LEU A 220 15.63 14.45 5.05
CA LEU A 220 15.16 15.02 6.31
C LEU A 220 16.29 15.54 7.23
N ASP A 221 17.56 15.15 7.02
CA ASP A 221 18.64 15.33 8.01
C ASP A 221 19.79 16.33 7.63
N GLY A 222 19.96 16.72 6.36
CA GLY A 222 21.02 17.68 5.90
C GLY A 222 20.55 19.14 5.89
N THR A 223 21.15 20.19 6.46
CA THR A 223 22.43 20.54 7.17
C THR A 223 23.72 20.84 6.36
N LEU A 224 24.17 22.12 6.43
CA LEU A 224 25.49 22.74 6.09
C LEU A 224 26.02 22.67 4.63
N ALA A 225 26.88 23.57 4.10
CA ALA A 225 27.13 25.01 4.29
C ALA A 225 27.98 25.52 3.07
N PRO A 226 27.96 26.81 2.67
CA PRO A 226 28.61 27.28 1.44
C PRO A 226 29.98 27.98 1.65
N GLU A 227 30.94 27.72 0.76
CA GLU A 227 32.13 28.57 0.56
C GLU A 227 32.38 28.85 -0.93
N SER A 228 32.84 30.09 -1.21
CA SER A 228 33.56 30.62 -2.40
C SER A 228 33.53 29.86 -3.74
N LEU A 229 33.34 30.53 -4.89
CA LEU A 229 33.76 31.90 -5.24
C LEU A 229 32.84 32.53 -6.32
#